data_AF-A0A6I9WAJ4-F1
#
_entry.id   AF-A0A6I9WAJ4-F1
#
_cell.length_a   1.000
_cell.length_b   1.000
_cell.length_c   1.000
_cell.angle_alpha   90.00
_cell.angle_beta   90.00
_cell.angle_gamma   90.00
#
_symmetry.space_group_name_H-M   'P 1'
#
loop_
_entity.id
_entity.type
_entity.pdbx_description
1 polymer ?
#
loop_
_entity_poly.entity_id
_entity_poly.type
_entity_poly.pdbx_seq_one_letter_code
_entity_poly.pdbx_strand_id
1 'polypeptide(L)'
;MFSNKKNSLPPRPHMPNHEHMLEDLNKAVVDDVAFKIINDLCIKESYGLTSNNTDDIYKKVKTYLNTKQQLKQLECTLKKEEEQMYADNKEIKRLANDIKKQAQAALIISK
;
A
#
# COMPACT_ATOMS: atom_id res chain seq x y z
N MET A 1 -29.03 57.90 5.56
CA MET A 1 -28.37 57.00 6.53
C MET A 1 -28.49 55.57 6.02
N PHE A 2 -27.49 55.08 5.27
CA PHE A 2 -27.42 53.68 4.88
C PHE A 2 -26.15 53.11 5.51
N SER A 3 -26.34 52.40 6.61
CA SER A 3 -25.30 51.70 7.35
C SER A 3 -24.66 50.64 6.45
N ASN A 4 -23.34 50.75 6.25
CA ASN A 4 -22.50 49.77 5.57
C ASN A 4 -22.55 48.42 6.29
N LYS A 5 -23.48 47.56 5.91
CA LYS A 5 -23.43 46.13 6.25
C LYS A 5 -22.26 45.56 5.48
N LYS A 6 -21.06 45.55 6.08
CA LYS A 6 -19.90 44.84 5.54
C LYS A 6 -20.40 43.45 5.16
N ASN A 7 -20.22 43.07 3.89
CA ASN A 7 -20.61 41.78 3.34
C ASN A 7 -19.91 40.68 4.14
N SER A 8 -20.53 40.27 5.23
CA SER A 8 -20.08 39.23 6.12
C SER A 8 -20.44 37.92 5.45
N LEU A 9 -19.66 37.55 4.44
CA LEU A 9 -19.67 36.16 3.99
C LEU A 9 -19.41 35.27 5.21
N PRO A 10 -20.13 34.16 5.35
CA PRO A 10 -19.87 33.23 6.43
C PRO A 10 -18.39 32.83 6.40
N PRO A 11 -17.79 32.60 7.58
CA PRO A 11 -16.39 32.20 7.65
C PRO A 11 -16.17 30.97 6.77
N ARG A 12 -15.10 31.00 5.98
CA ARG A 12 -14.76 29.90 5.09
C ARG A 12 -14.56 28.63 5.95
N PRO A 13 -15.12 27.48 5.55
CA PRO A 13 -14.92 26.24 6.27
C PRO A 13 -13.43 25.95 6.44
N HIS A 14 -13.08 25.37 7.57
CA HIS A 14 -11.72 24.92 7.81
C HIS A 14 -11.37 23.80 6.83
N MET A 15 -10.11 23.76 6.39
CA MET A 15 -9.64 22.66 5.56
C MET A 15 -9.76 21.33 6.33
N PRO A 16 -10.18 20.24 5.67
CA PRO A 16 -10.24 18.93 6.31
C PRO A 16 -8.86 18.52 6.82
N ASN A 17 -8.82 17.84 7.96
CA ASN A 17 -7.60 17.25 8.49
C ASN A 17 -7.30 15.92 7.79
N HIS A 18 -6.12 15.36 8.04
CA HIS A 18 -5.70 14.09 7.44
C HIS A 18 -6.58 12.89 7.86
N GLU A 19 -7.17 12.89 9.05
CA GLU A 19 -8.05 11.82 9.52
C GLU A 19 -9.36 11.77 8.74
N HIS A 20 -9.97 12.93 8.49
CA HIS A 20 -11.18 13.04 7.66
C HIS A 20 -10.92 12.57 6.22
N MET A 21 -9.73 12.86 5.67
CA MET A 21 -9.34 12.37 4.35
C MET A 21 -9.23 10.84 4.32
N LEU A 22 -8.68 10.22 5.38
CA LEU A 22 -8.56 8.78 5.48
C LEU A 22 -9.92 8.09 5.70
N GLU A 23 -10.81 8.72 6.45
CA GLU A 23 -12.19 8.23 6.63
C GLU A 23 -12.93 8.17 5.30
N ASP A 24 -12.86 9.23 4.49
CA ASP A 24 -13.49 9.29 3.17
C ASP A 24 -12.90 8.23 2.22
N LEU A 25 -11.58 8.06 2.20
CA LEU A 25 -10.92 7.03 1.39
C LEU A 25 -11.32 5.61 1.80
N ASN A 26 -11.48 5.35 3.09
CA ASN A 26 -11.92 4.04 3.58
C ASN A 26 -13.39 3.74 3.28
N LYS A 27 -14.23 4.78 3.17
CA LYS A 27 -15.66 4.65 2.86
C LYS A 27 -15.96 4.73 1.36
N ALA A 28 -15.00 5.14 0.56
CA ALA A 28 -15.19 5.30 -0.86
C ALA A 28 -15.36 3.93 -1.55
N VAL A 29 -16.45 3.80 -2.30
CA VAL A 29 -16.80 2.59 -3.05
C VAL A 29 -16.03 2.56 -4.35
N VAL A 30 -15.72 1.37 -4.88
CA VAL A 30 -14.97 1.19 -6.15
C VAL A 30 -15.62 1.96 -7.33
N ASP A 31 -16.92 2.23 -7.26
CA ASP A 31 -17.69 2.95 -8.28
C ASP A 31 -17.81 4.46 -8.07
N ASP A 32 -17.09 5.02 -7.09
CA ASP A 32 -17.12 6.46 -6.78
C ASP A 32 -16.73 7.29 -8.01
N VAL A 33 -17.46 8.38 -8.21
CA VAL A 33 -17.24 9.33 -9.29
C VAL A 33 -15.84 9.95 -9.21
N ALA A 34 -15.30 10.15 -8.01
CA ALA A 34 -13.92 10.63 -7.83
C ALA A 34 -12.90 9.67 -8.46
N PHE A 35 -13.08 8.36 -8.28
CA PHE A 35 -12.21 7.34 -8.88
C PHE A 35 -12.47 7.13 -10.36
N LYS A 36 -13.72 7.29 -10.83
CA LYS A 36 -14.04 7.29 -12.27
C LYS A 36 -13.39 8.48 -12.98
N ILE A 37 -13.41 9.67 -12.37
CA ILE A 37 -12.75 10.87 -12.91
C ILE A 37 -11.23 10.69 -12.91
N ILE A 38 -10.63 10.09 -11.88
CA ILE A 38 -9.19 9.78 -11.86
C ILE A 38 -8.86 8.75 -12.94
N ASN A 39 -9.64 7.70 -13.09
CA ASN A 39 -9.43 6.71 -14.16
C ASN A 39 -9.58 7.38 -15.53
N ASP A 40 -10.64 8.16 -15.74
CA ASP A 40 -10.85 8.91 -16.97
C ASP A 40 -9.75 9.93 -17.22
N LEU A 41 -9.19 10.60 -16.20
CA LEU A 41 -8.04 11.51 -16.29
C LEU A 41 -6.72 10.78 -16.57
N CYS A 42 -6.45 9.64 -15.93
CA CYS A 42 -5.28 8.81 -16.22
C CYS A 42 -5.34 8.26 -17.64
N ILE A 43 -6.54 7.86 -18.07
CA ILE A 43 -6.77 7.46 -19.46
C ILE A 43 -6.72 8.75 -20.33
N LYS A 44 -7.25 9.93 -19.92
CA LYS A 44 -7.23 11.22 -20.68
C LYS A 44 -5.86 11.76 -20.94
N GLU A 45 -4.99 11.68 -19.96
CA GLU A 45 -3.60 12.03 -20.07
C GLU A 45 -2.89 11.03 -21.01
N SER A 46 -3.35 9.79 -21.08
CA SER A 46 -2.92 8.81 -22.09
C SER A 46 -3.51 9.05 -23.49
N TYR A 47 -4.69 9.68 -23.65
CA TYR A 47 -5.28 9.99 -24.97
C TYR A 47 -5.18 11.46 -25.41
N GLY A 48 -4.60 12.35 -24.60
CA GLY A 48 -4.15 13.69 -25.01
C GLY A 48 -2.89 13.66 -25.89
N LEU A 49 -2.23 12.50 -25.96
CA LEU A 49 -1.20 12.16 -26.94
C LEU A 49 -1.84 11.34 -28.07
N THR A 50 -2.74 11.95 -28.85
CA THR A 50 -3.21 11.35 -30.11
C THR A 50 -2.09 11.41 -31.16
N SER A 51 -1.09 10.57 -31.02
CA SER A 51 -0.46 9.91 -32.15
C SER A 51 -0.91 8.47 -32.06
N ASN A 52 -1.84 8.07 -32.94
CA ASN A 52 -2.36 6.71 -33.08
C ASN A 52 -1.28 5.76 -33.59
N ASN A 53 -0.15 5.67 -32.88
CA ASN A 53 0.94 4.80 -33.22
C ASN A 53 0.70 3.49 -32.48
N THR A 54 0.14 2.51 -33.17
CA THR A 54 -0.10 1.14 -32.65
C THR A 54 1.16 0.53 -32.00
N ASP A 55 2.35 0.98 -32.42
CA ASP A 55 3.65 0.66 -31.82
C ASP A 55 3.79 1.13 -30.35
N ASP A 56 3.20 2.28 -29.98
CA ASP A 56 3.21 2.78 -28.59
C ASP A 56 2.29 1.95 -27.68
N ILE A 57 1.11 1.56 -28.19
CA ILE A 57 0.19 0.67 -27.47
C ILE A 57 0.84 -0.70 -27.26
N TYR A 58 1.48 -1.25 -28.29
CA TYR A 58 2.17 -2.54 -28.19
C TYR A 58 3.31 -2.50 -27.16
N LYS A 59 4.12 -1.43 -27.15
CA LYS A 59 5.18 -1.24 -26.15
C LYS A 59 4.63 -1.16 -24.73
N LYS A 60 3.54 -0.41 -24.52
CA LYS A 60 2.87 -0.32 -23.22
C LYS A 60 2.36 -1.67 -22.73
N VAL A 61 1.69 -2.43 -23.60
CA VAL A 61 1.21 -3.78 -23.27
C VAL A 61 2.37 -4.73 -22.96
N LYS A 62 3.45 -4.69 -23.74
CA LYS A 62 4.65 -5.50 -23.49
C LYS A 62 5.28 -5.19 -22.15
N THR A 63 5.42 -3.91 -21.80
CA THR A 63 5.93 -3.46 -20.51
C THR A 63 5.03 -3.94 -19.37
N TYR A 64 3.72 -3.76 -19.49
CA TYR A 64 2.76 -4.23 -18.49
C TYR A 64 2.87 -5.75 -18.26
N LEU A 65 2.92 -6.55 -19.33
CA LEU A 65 3.04 -7.99 -19.22
C LEU A 65 4.36 -8.41 -18.55
N ASN A 66 5.47 -7.74 -18.91
CA ASN A 66 6.76 -8.00 -18.30
C ASN A 66 6.75 -7.66 -16.79
N THR A 67 6.26 -6.47 -16.42
CA THR A 67 6.14 -6.08 -15.02
C THR A 67 5.23 -7.02 -14.24
N LYS A 68 4.09 -7.43 -14.82
CA LYS A 68 3.20 -8.43 -14.21
C LYS A 68 3.90 -9.76 -13.95
N GLN A 69 4.75 -10.22 -14.86
CA GLN A 69 5.53 -11.44 -14.67
C GLN A 69 6.58 -11.27 -13.56
N GLN A 70 7.29 -10.14 -13.53
CA GLN A 70 8.26 -9.83 -12.48
C GLN A 70 7.61 -9.76 -11.10
N LEU A 71 6.42 -9.16 -11.00
CA LEU A 71 5.66 -9.11 -9.75
C LEU A 71 5.26 -10.50 -9.24
N LYS A 72 4.83 -11.40 -10.14
CA LYS A 72 4.54 -12.80 -9.77
C LYS A 72 5.77 -13.55 -9.28
N GLN A 73 6.93 -13.31 -9.90
CA GLN A 73 8.19 -13.90 -9.45
C GLN A 73 8.57 -13.37 -8.06
N LEU A 74 8.43 -12.07 -7.84
CA LEU A 74 8.69 -11.44 -6.55
C LEU A 74 7.76 -11.98 -5.46
N GLU A 75 6.46 -12.11 -5.74
CA GLU A 75 5.48 -12.72 -4.83
C GLU A 75 5.88 -14.15 -4.44
N CYS A 76 6.30 -14.97 -5.41
CA CYS A 76 6.77 -16.32 -5.15
C CYS A 76 8.03 -16.35 -4.28
N THR A 77 8.98 -15.45 -4.52
CA THR A 77 10.19 -15.32 -3.69
C THR A 77 9.84 -14.90 -2.27
N LEU A 78 9.01 -13.87 -2.10
CA LEU A 78 8.60 -13.39 -0.77
C LEU A 78 7.93 -14.50 0.04
N LYS A 79 7.07 -15.29 -0.58
CA LYS A 79 6.43 -16.43 0.09
C LYS A 79 7.44 -17.46 0.59
N LYS A 80 8.46 -17.78 -0.21
CA LYS A 80 9.53 -18.71 0.20
C LYS A 80 10.35 -18.16 1.36
N GLU A 81 10.71 -16.89 1.31
CA GLU A 81 11.45 -16.22 2.40
C GLU A 81 10.64 -16.18 3.69
N GLU A 82 9.32 -15.94 3.61
CA GLU A 82 8.42 -16.00 4.76
C GLU A 82 8.41 -17.40 5.38
N GLU A 83 8.21 -18.45 4.57
CA GLU A 83 8.22 -19.85 5.03
C GLU A 83 9.56 -20.21 5.69
N GLN A 84 10.68 -19.76 5.12
CA GLN A 84 12.02 -19.97 5.68
C GLN A 84 12.17 -19.26 7.03
N MET A 85 11.76 -17.99 7.14
CA MET A 85 11.84 -17.23 8.38
C MET A 85 11.02 -17.87 9.51
N TYR A 86 9.86 -18.43 9.20
CA TYR A 86 9.07 -19.20 10.17
C TYR A 86 9.81 -20.47 10.64
N ALA A 87 10.46 -21.19 9.73
CA ALA A 87 11.25 -22.37 10.07
C ALA A 87 12.44 -22.00 10.98
N ASP A 88 13.18 -20.96 10.63
CA ASP A 88 14.34 -20.48 11.39
C ASP A 88 13.93 -20.03 12.80
N ASN A 89 12.84 -19.27 12.91
CA ASN A 89 12.32 -18.82 14.21
C ASN A 89 11.90 -20.01 15.10
N LYS A 90 11.30 -21.05 14.50
CA LYS A 90 10.97 -22.28 15.22
C LYS A 90 12.22 -22.98 15.74
N GLU A 91 13.27 -23.04 14.93
CA GLU A 91 14.55 -23.62 15.33
C GLU A 91 15.23 -22.82 16.44
N ILE A 92 15.30 -21.49 16.33
CA ILE A 92 15.84 -20.61 17.36
C ILE A 92 15.12 -20.83 18.70
N LYS A 93 13.79 -20.90 18.69
CA LYS A 93 13.00 -21.18 19.90
C LYS A 93 13.30 -22.55 20.49
N ARG A 94 13.50 -23.57 19.65
CA ARG A 94 13.89 -24.91 20.11
C ARG A 94 15.26 -24.86 20.80
N LEU A 95 16.26 -24.29 20.14
CA LEU A 95 17.62 -24.17 20.68
C LEU A 95 17.65 -23.39 22.00
N ALA A 96 16.92 -22.27 22.08
CA ALA A 96 16.81 -21.48 23.31
C ALA A 96 16.21 -22.29 24.47
N ASN A 97 15.20 -23.11 24.20
CA ASN A 97 14.60 -23.99 25.21
C ASN A 97 15.56 -25.09 25.67
N ASP A 98 16.34 -25.66 24.75
CA ASP A 98 17.31 -26.70 25.09
C ASP A 98 18.46 -26.12 25.93
N ILE A 99 18.97 -24.94 25.58
CA ILE A 99 19.96 -24.20 26.39
C ILE A 99 19.40 -23.93 27.79
N LYS A 100 18.15 -23.47 27.90
CA LYS A 100 17.49 -23.22 29.19
C LYS A 100 17.45 -24.49 30.05
N LYS A 101 17.07 -25.63 29.47
CA LYS A 101 17.02 -26.92 30.18
C LYS A 101 18.42 -27.36 30.64
N GLN A 102 19.43 -27.25 29.77
CA GLN A 102 20.81 -27.60 30.11
C GLN A 102 21.35 -26.73 31.26
N ALA A 103 21.12 -25.41 31.21
CA ALA A 103 21.52 -24.50 32.28
C ALA A 103 20.83 -24.82 33.62
N GLN A 104 19.54 -25.15 33.60
CA GLN A 104 18.81 -25.58 34.79
C GLN A 104 19.36 -26.89 35.37
N ALA A 105 19.65 -27.87 34.52
CA ALA A 105 20.23 -29.14 34.96
C ALA A 105 21.61 -28.95 35.60
N ALA A 106 22.47 -28.12 35.00
CA ALA A 106 23.79 -27.81 35.54
C ALA A 106 23.73 -27.16 36.93
N LEU A 107 22.77 -26.25 37.15
CA LEU A 107 22.55 -25.60 38.45
C LEU A 107 22.08 -26.56 39.55
N ILE A 108 21.40 -27.64 39.19
CA ILE A 108 20.96 -28.68 40.13
C ILE A 108 22.13 -29.59 40.50
N ILE A 109 22.98 -29.93 39.54
CA ILE A 109 24.16 -30.81 39.74
C ILE A 109 25.27 -30.10 40.53
N SER A 110 25.36 -28.77 40.46
CA SER A 110 26.38 -27.97 41.17
C SER A 110 26.01 -27.61 42.62
N LYS A 111 24.89 -28.11 43.15
CA LYS A 111 24.43 -27.92 44.54
C LYS A 111 24.67 -29.20 45.35
#